data_AF-D6KA16-F1
#
_entry.id   AF-D6KA16-F1
#
_cell.length_a   1.000
_cell.length_b   1.000
_cell.length_c   1.000
_cell.angle_alpha   90.00
_cell.angle_beta   90.00
_cell.angle_gamma   90.00
#
_symmetry.space_group_name_H-M   'P 1'
#
loop_
_entity.id
_entity.type
_entity.pdbx_description
1 polymer ?
#
loop_
_entity_poly.entity_id
_entity_poly.type
_entity_poly.pdbx_seq_one_letter_code
_entity_poly.pdbx_strand_id
1 'polypeptide(L)'
;MSPRDPRIPRSRLVTSTGIRLHAPEPGWSIDADVVVVGSGVAGLTAALRCAASGLDTVVVTKARLDDGSTRWAQGGIAAALGEGDTPEQHLDDTLVAGVGLCDEEAVRVLVTEGPDAVRRLISTGAHFDTDDAGSIQLTREGGHHRRRIAHAGGDATGAEVSRALVEAVRARGLRTIENALVLDLLTDADGRTAGVTLHVMGEGQHDGVGAVHAPVVVLATGGMGQVFSATTNPSVSTGDGVALALRAGAEVSDLEFVQFHPTVLFLGPDAEGQQPLVSEAVRGEGAHLVDADGVRFMVGQHELAELAPRDIVAKGITRRMLEQDAEHMFLDARHFGAEMWEHRFPTILAACRAHGIDPVTKPIPVAPDAHYASGGVRTPRVAPPPCPACTRAGSSLHRRARANDSLTPARGCLRRAIARHRARALAGPCNARVA
;
A
#
# COMPACT_ATOMS: atom_id res chain seq x y z
N MET A 1 23.71 45.96 26.01
CA MET A 1 24.17 44.90 26.94
C MET A 1 22.97 44.53 27.80
N SER A 2 22.31 43.39 27.72
CA SER A 2 22.72 42.00 27.52
C SER A 2 21.55 41.23 26.84
N PRO A 3 21.78 40.08 26.17
CA PRO A 3 20.87 39.50 25.20
C PRO A 3 19.82 38.58 25.83
N ARG A 4 18.65 38.45 25.19
CA ARG A 4 17.67 37.41 25.50
C ARG A 4 18.17 36.08 24.94
N ASP A 5 18.45 35.11 25.82
CA ASP A 5 18.77 33.72 25.49
C ASP A 5 17.53 33.01 24.92
N PRO A 6 17.65 32.33 23.76
CA PRO A 6 16.62 31.48 23.19
C PRO A 6 16.74 30.06 23.77
N ARG A 7 15.67 29.52 24.37
CA ARG A 7 15.36 28.07 24.47
C ARG A 7 14.11 27.84 25.31
N ILE A 8 12.95 27.73 24.64
CA ILE A 8 11.84 26.96 25.19
C ILE A 8 11.90 25.59 24.53
N PRO A 9 12.20 24.50 25.26
CA PRO A 9 12.06 23.16 24.71
C PRO A 9 10.56 22.91 24.53
N ARG A 10 10.10 22.85 23.28
CA ARG A 10 8.76 22.31 22.98
C ARG A 10 8.83 20.79 23.19
N SER A 11 8.64 20.35 24.43
CA SER A 11 8.20 18.99 24.71
C SER A 11 6.77 18.84 24.15
N ARG A 12 6.64 18.52 22.87
CA ARG A 12 5.39 17.99 22.34
C ARG A 12 5.27 16.56 22.87
N LEU A 13 4.68 16.43 24.05
CA LEU A 13 4.00 15.22 24.46
C LEU A 13 3.01 14.92 23.34
N VAL A 14 3.28 13.87 22.57
CA VAL A 14 2.24 13.22 21.77
C VAL A 14 1.31 12.62 22.82
N THR A 15 0.29 13.37 23.22
CA THR A 15 -0.77 12.87 24.09
C THR A 15 -1.44 11.75 23.33
N SER A 16 -1.40 10.52 23.88
CA SER A 16 -2.27 9.45 23.41
C SER A 16 -3.69 10.00 23.36
N THR A 17 -4.49 9.56 22.38
CA THR A 17 -5.83 10.12 22.17
C THR A 17 -6.76 9.91 23.36
N GLY A 18 -6.35 9.14 24.39
CA GLY A 18 -7.17 8.76 25.55
C GLY A 18 -8.26 7.74 25.21
N ILE A 19 -8.54 7.53 23.94
CA ILE A 19 -9.50 6.54 23.42
C ILE A 19 -8.85 5.16 23.51
N ARG A 20 -9.52 4.23 24.19
CA ARG A 20 -9.27 2.77 24.13
C ARG A 20 -10.56 2.08 23.73
N LEU A 21 -10.45 0.98 22.97
CA LEU A 21 -11.59 0.13 22.73
C LEU A 21 -11.77 -0.80 23.94
N HIS A 22 -12.90 -0.66 24.61
CA HIS A 22 -13.23 -1.54 25.73
C HIS A 22 -13.65 -2.91 25.19
N ALA A 23 -13.02 -3.96 25.69
CA ALA A 23 -13.36 -5.35 25.42
C ALA A 23 -13.21 -6.18 26.71
N PRO A 24 -13.91 -7.31 26.84
CA PRO A 24 -13.65 -8.30 27.88
C PRO A 24 -12.19 -8.74 27.92
N GLU A 25 -11.75 -9.29 29.06
CA GLU A 25 -10.44 -9.94 29.16
C GLU A 25 -10.29 -11.05 28.10
N PRO A 26 -9.11 -11.22 27.49
CA PRO A 26 -8.87 -12.29 26.54
C PRO A 26 -9.22 -13.66 27.12
N GLY A 27 -10.11 -14.40 26.46
CA GLY A 27 -10.45 -15.78 26.83
C GLY A 27 -9.38 -16.80 26.42
N TRP A 28 -8.44 -16.38 25.57
CA TRP A 28 -7.31 -17.18 25.10
C TRP A 28 -6.14 -16.26 24.70
N SER A 29 -4.95 -16.83 24.68
CA SER A 29 -3.74 -16.12 24.26
C SER A 29 -2.79 -17.02 23.47
N ILE A 30 -1.97 -16.39 22.62
CA ILE A 30 -0.93 -17.02 21.83
C ILE A 30 0.37 -16.23 22.00
N ASP A 31 1.49 -16.92 22.18
CA ASP A 31 2.83 -16.32 22.13
C ASP A 31 3.44 -16.44 20.73
N ALA A 32 4.19 -15.41 20.33
CA ALA A 32 4.96 -15.37 19.09
C ALA A 32 6.14 -14.39 19.21
N ASP A 33 7.13 -14.51 18.33
CA ASP A 33 8.19 -13.50 18.21
C ASP A 33 7.67 -12.25 17.49
N VAL A 34 6.79 -12.44 16.49
CA VAL A 34 6.24 -11.38 15.66
C VAL A 34 4.76 -11.62 15.38
N VAL A 35 3.94 -10.59 15.57
CA VAL A 35 2.57 -10.56 15.04
C VAL A 35 2.47 -9.56 13.89
N VAL A 36 1.96 -10.02 12.75
CA VAL A 36 1.71 -9.21 11.56
C VAL A 36 0.22 -8.99 11.43
N VAL A 37 -0.21 -7.73 11.48
CA VAL A 37 -1.63 -7.35 11.38
C VAL A 37 -1.94 -6.89 9.95
N GLY A 38 -2.66 -7.72 9.21
CA GLY A 38 -3.05 -7.54 7.82
C GLY A 38 -2.38 -8.54 6.88
N SER A 39 -3.16 -9.05 5.91
CA SER A 39 -2.76 -10.09 4.94
C SER A 39 -2.58 -9.57 3.51
N GLY A 40 -2.41 -8.26 3.31
CA GLY A 40 -2.03 -7.72 2.00
C GLY A 40 -0.58 -8.05 1.61
N VAL A 41 -0.13 -7.60 0.44
CA VAL A 41 1.24 -7.82 -0.07
C VAL A 41 2.32 -7.48 0.96
N ALA A 42 2.10 -6.40 1.72
CA ALA A 42 3.01 -5.93 2.77
C ALA A 42 3.12 -6.94 3.91
N GLY A 43 1.98 -7.37 4.45
CA GLY A 43 1.89 -8.27 5.60
C GLY A 43 2.39 -9.67 5.27
N LEU A 44 1.94 -10.26 4.16
CA LEU A 44 2.37 -11.62 3.80
C LEU A 44 3.85 -11.67 3.40
N THR A 45 4.35 -10.66 2.65
CA THR A 45 5.79 -10.58 2.38
C THR A 45 6.58 -10.46 3.69
N ALA A 46 6.08 -9.68 4.65
CA ALA A 46 6.73 -9.53 5.94
C ALA A 46 6.75 -10.85 6.71
N ALA A 47 5.60 -11.50 6.85
CA ALA A 47 5.46 -12.74 7.58
C ALA A 47 6.36 -13.84 7.03
N LEU A 48 6.39 -14.01 5.70
CA LEU A 48 7.27 -14.98 5.02
C LEU A 48 8.75 -14.72 5.29
N ARG A 49 9.17 -13.45 5.39
CA ARG A 49 10.56 -13.09 5.69
C ARG A 49 10.93 -13.29 7.14
N CYS A 50 10.02 -13.01 8.08
CA CYS A 50 10.21 -13.32 9.49
C CYS A 50 10.36 -14.83 9.69
N ALA A 51 9.45 -15.60 9.11
CA ALA A 51 9.49 -17.07 9.15
C ALA A 51 10.77 -17.63 8.51
N ALA A 52 11.20 -17.11 7.34
CA ALA A 52 12.46 -17.49 6.71
C ALA A 52 13.71 -17.13 7.55
N SER A 53 13.56 -16.20 8.51
CA SER A 53 14.60 -15.84 9.48
C SER A 53 14.50 -16.65 10.78
N GLY A 54 13.62 -17.65 10.83
CA GLY A 54 13.43 -18.54 11.98
C GLY A 54 12.67 -17.91 13.16
N LEU A 55 11.87 -16.86 12.91
CA LEU A 55 11.01 -16.24 13.94
C LEU A 55 9.62 -16.87 13.93
N ASP A 56 9.09 -17.20 15.10
CA ASP A 56 7.69 -17.60 15.23
C ASP A 56 6.78 -16.42 14.91
N THR A 57 5.99 -16.56 13.85
CA THR A 57 5.26 -15.46 13.23
C THR A 57 3.79 -15.81 13.10
N VAL A 58 2.94 -14.93 13.62
CA VAL A 58 1.48 -15.03 13.52
C VAL A 58 0.97 -13.93 12.60
N VAL A 59 0.13 -14.29 11.63
CA VAL A 59 -0.60 -13.32 10.79
C VAL A 59 -2.03 -13.19 11.31
N VAL A 60 -2.47 -11.98 11.60
CA VAL A 60 -3.86 -11.67 11.99
C VAL A 60 -4.50 -10.85 10.88
N THR A 61 -5.67 -11.24 10.39
CA THR A 61 -6.38 -10.48 9.36
C THR A 61 -7.88 -10.42 9.65
N LYS A 62 -8.47 -9.26 9.34
CA LYS A 62 -9.87 -8.92 9.63
C LYS A 62 -10.87 -9.77 8.84
N ALA A 63 -10.47 -10.26 7.67
CA ALA A 63 -11.29 -11.07 6.79
C ALA A 63 -10.51 -12.35 6.45
N ARG A 64 -10.56 -12.81 5.20
CA ARG A 64 -9.76 -13.95 4.74
C ARG A 64 -8.36 -13.50 4.29
N LEU A 65 -7.42 -14.43 4.21
CA LEU A 65 -6.04 -14.16 3.80
C LEU A 65 -5.93 -13.53 2.42
N ASP A 66 -6.83 -13.90 1.51
CA ASP A 66 -6.90 -13.40 0.13
C ASP A 66 -7.75 -12.12 -0.02
N ASP A 67 -8.35 -11.63 1.06
CA ASP A 67 -9.13 -10.38 1.07
C ASP A 67 -8.26 -9.14 1.31
N GLY A 68 -8.73 -8.01 0.78
CA GLY A 68 -8.08 -6.69 0.90
C GLY A 68 -7.67 -6.10 -0.45
N SER A 69 -7.19 -4.85 -0.44
CA SER A 69 -6.95 -4.10 -1.68
C SER A 69 -5.89 -4.71 -2.60
N THR A 70 -4.97 -5.54 -2.06
CA THR A 70 -3.92 -6.18 -2.86
C THR A 70 -4.50 -7.01 -4.00
N ARG A 71 -5.54 -7.82 -3.74
CA ARG A 71 -6.17 -8.67 -4.76
C ARG A 71 -6.80 -7.87 -5.91
N TRP A 72 -7.22 -6.64 -5.64
CA TRP A 72 -7.92 -5.77 -6.59
C TRP A 72 -6.98 -4.87 -7.40
N ALA A 73 -5.66 -4.93 -7.20
CA ALA A 73 -4.71 -4.14 -7.98
C ALA A 73 -4.67 -4.64 -9.44
N GLN A 74 -4.85 -3.74 -10.40
CA GLN A 74 -4.95 -4.08 -11.82
C GLN A 74 -3.63 -3.84 -12.56
N GLY A 75 -3.21 -2.57 -12.61
CA GLY A 75 -2.14 -2.05 -13.48
C GLY A 75 -0.83 -2.84 -13.44
N GLY A 76 -0.14 -2.83 -12.30
CA GLY A 76 1.02 -3.68 -12.09
C GLY A 76 1.95 -3.19 -10.98
N ILE A 77 3.20 -3.64 -11.02
CA ILE A 77 4.26 -3.24 -10.08
C ILE A 77 5.36 -2.50 -10.86
N ALA A 78 5.61 -1.24 -10.48
CA ALA A 78 6.68 -0.45 -11.05
C ALA A 78 8.05 -0.91 -10.52
N ALA A 79 8.94 -1.29 -11.43
CA ALA A 79 10.34 -1.58 -11.13
C ALA A 79 11.19 -1.38 -12.40
N ALA A 80 12.41 -0.86 -12.24
CA ALA A 80 13.36 -0.69 -13.34
C ALA A 80 13.89 -2.06 -13.83
N LEU A 81 13.07 -2.74 -14.63
CA LEU A 81 13.30 -4.07 -15.18
C LEU A 81 13.60 -4.04 -16.69
N GLY A 82 13.15 -2.99 -17.38
CA GLY A 82 13.24 -2.86 -18.83
C GLY A 82 14.64 -2.48 -19.30
N GLU A 83 14.94 -2.80 -20.55
CA GLU A 83 16.20 -2.41 -21.19
C GLU A 83 16.35 -0.89 -21.21
N GLY A 84 17.51 -0.40 -20.75
CA GLY A 84 17.80 1.04 -20.69
C GLY A 84 17.02 1.84 -19.64
N ASP A 85 16.22 1.18 -18.79
CA ASP A 85 15.60 1.80 -17.62
C ASP A 85 16.50 1.66 -16.38
N THR A 86 16.47 2.64 -15.48
CA THR A 86 17.34 2.72 -14.31
C THR A 86 16.58 3.12 -13.04
N PRO A 87 17.05 2.70 -11.85
CA PRO A 87 16.53 3.20 -10.58
C PRO A 87 16.58 4.73 -10.48
N GLU A 88 17.58 5.38 -11.05
CA GLU A 88 17.71 6.84 -11.07
C GLU A 88 16.60 7.51 -11.88
N GLN A 89 16.29 7.00 -13.08
CA GLN A 89 15.15 7.49 -13.86
C GLN A 89 13.82 7.26 -13.14
N HIS A 90 13.68 6.14 -12.42
CA HIS A 90 12.49 5.89 -11.60
C HIS A 90 12.40 6.87 -10.43
N LEU A 91 13.52 7.16 -9.78
CA LEU A 91 13.61 8.14 -8.69
C LEU A 91 13.10 9.50 -9.16
N ASP A 92 13.58 9.97 -10.32
CA ASP A 92 13.20 11.26 -10.87
C ASP A 92 11.68 11.33 -11.12
N ASP A 93 11.11 10.30 -11.76
CA ASP A 93 9.66 10.18 -11.98
C ASP A 93 8.87 10.28 -10.66
N THR A 94 9.27 9.50 -9.64
CA THR A 94 8.59 9.48 -8.33
C THR A 94 8.74 10.81 -7.57
N LEU A 95 9.89 11.48 -7.65
CA LEU A 95 10.09 12.77 -6.97
C LEU A 95 9.25 13.89 -7.61
N VAL A 96 9.13 13.89 -8.94
CA VAL A 96 8.28 14.82 -9.69
C VAL A 96 6.81 14.58 -9.34
N ALA A 97 6.33 13.34 -9.42
CA ALA A 97 4.97 12.97 -9.05
C ALA A 97 4.66 13.28 -7.57
N GLY A 98 5.68 13.21 -6.72
CA GLY A 98 5.62 13.55 -5.30
C GLY A 98 5.58 15.04 -4.97
N VAL A 99 5.61 15.93 -5.97
CA VAL A 99 5.47 17.39 -5.83
C VAL A 99 6.34 18.02 -4.73
N GLY A 100 7.57 17.51 -4.57
CA GLY A 100 8.54 18.00 -3.58
C GLY A 100 8.25 17.59 -2.14
N LEU A 101 7.27 16.71 -1.91
CA LEU A 101 6.94 16.23 -0.58
C LEU A 101 7.60 14.90 -0.24
N CYS A 102 8.08 14.12 -1.21
CA CYS A 102 8.75 12.85 -0.96
C CYS A 102 9.96 12.94 0.00
N ASP A 103 10.22 11.86 0.73
CA ASP A 103 11.54 11.66 1.36
C ASP A 103 12.42 10.91 0.36
N GLU A 104 13.39 11.64 -0.21
CA GLU A 104 14.23 11.13 -1.28
C GLU A 104 14.99 9.85 -0.91
N GLU A 105 15.45 9.70 0.35
CA GLU A 105 16.17 8.49 0.76
C GLU A 105 15.25 7.27 0.74
N ALA A 106 14.00 7.44 1.15
CA ALA A 106 13.01 6.37 1.12
C ALA A 106 12.64 6.00 -0.32
N VAL A 107 12.45 6.99 -1.20
CA VAL A 107 12.22 6.75 -2.62
C VAL A 107 13.42 6.05 -3.27
N ARG A 108 14.65 6.46 -2.94
CA ARG A 108 15.86 5.81 -3.44
C ARG A 108 15.92 4.34 -3.06
N VAL A 109 15.58 4.00 -1.81
CA VAL A 109 15.48 2.59 -1.37
C VAL A 109 14.40 1.85 -2.17
N LEU A 110 13.22 2.44 -2.31
CA LEU A 110 12.09 1.86 -3.04
C LEU A 110 12.47 1.49 -4.49
N VAL A 111 13.01 2.45 -5.25
CA VAL A 111 13.33 2.26 -6.67
C VAL A 111 14.53 1.34 -6.88
N THR A 112 15.52 1.38 -5.97
CA THR A 112 16.71 0.52 -6.05
C THR A 112 16.38 -0.92 -5.68
N GLU A 113 15.57 -1.14 -4.64
CA GLU A 113 15.19 -2.50 -4.21
C GLU A 113 14.06 -3.10 -5.06
N GLY A 114 13.34 -2.28 -5.83
CA GLY A 114 12.18 -2.66 -6.66
C GLY A 114 12.40 -3.88 -7.57
N PRO A 115 13.45 -3.89 -8.41
CA PRO A 115 13.75 -5.02 -9.30
C PRO A 115 13.91 -6.36 -8.55
N ASP A 116 14.69 -6.35 -7.46
CA ASP A 116 14.85 -7.55 -6.62
C ASP A 116 13.56 -7.91 -5.89
N ALA A 117 12.72 -6.92 -5.60
CA ALA A 117 11.40 -7.11 -5.04
C ALA A 117 10.50 -7.92 -5.99
N VAL A 118 10.50 -7.60 -7.29
CA VAL A 118 9.76 -8.35 -8.31
C VAL A 118 10.34 -9.76 -8.47
N ARG A 119 11.67 -9.91 -8.57
CA ARG A 119 12.33 -11.23 -8.65
C ARG A 119 11.96 -12.15 -7.48
N ARG A 120 11.82 -11.58 -6.28
CA ARG A 120 11.40 -12.35 -5.10
C ARG A 120 9.93 -12.78 -5.15
N LEU A 121 9.04 -11.97 -5.71
CA LEU A 121 7.66 -12.39 -5.96
C LEU A 121 7.64 -13.57 -6.91
N ILE A 122 8.42 -13.51 -8.00
CA ILE A 122 8.58 -14.62 -8.93
C ILE A 122 9.09 -15.87 -8.21
N SER A 123 10.15 -15.77 -7.41
CA SER A 123 10.66 -16.90 -6.63
C SER A 123 9.68 -17.44 -5.57
N THR A 124 8.68 -16.64 -5.20
CA THR A 124 7.63 -17.03 -4.26
C THR A 124 6.49 -17.76 -4.98
N GLY A 125 6.42 -17.68 -6.31
CA GLY A 125 5.44 -18.36 -7.14
C GLY A 125 4.57 -17.43 -7.98
N ALA A 126 4.86 -16.12 -8.05
CA ALA A 126 4.11 -15.19 -8.89
C ALA A 126 4.55 -15.30 -10.36
N HIS A 127 3.59 -15.30 -11.27
CA HIS A 127 3.80 -15.38 -12.72
C HIS A 127 3.41 -14.04 -13.36
N PHE A 128 4.39 -13.30 -13.87
CA PHE A 128 4.13 -12.09 -14.66
C PHE A 128 4.01 -12.45 -16.14
N ASP A 129 3.25 -11.65 -16.89
CA ASP A 129 3.08 -11.84 -18.33
C ASP A 129 4.42 -11.67 -19.03
N THR A 130 4.72 -12.52 -20.00
CA THR A 130 5.98 -12.52 -20.74
C THR A 130 5.75 -12.39 -22.24
N ASP A 131 6.71 -11.82 -22.96
CA ASP A 131 6.72 -11.81 -24.42
C ASP A 131 7.19 -13.16 -24.99
N ASP A 132 7.18 -13.28 -26.32
CA ASP A 132 7.60 -14.51 -27.01
C ASP A 132 9.08 -14.89 -26.75
N ALA A 133 9.90 -13.92 -26.32
CA ALA A 133 11.29 -14.13 -25.94
C ALA A 133 11.45 -14.53 -24.45
N GLY A 134 10.35 -14.58 -23.69
CA GLY A 134 10.32 -14.91 -22.27
C GLY A 134 10.68 -13.74 -21.35
N SER A 135 10.79 -12.51 -21.87
CA SER A 135 11.02 -11.31 -21.07
C SER A 135 9.71 -10.81 -20.48
N ILE A 136 9.76 -10.23 -19.27
CA ILE A 136 8.56 -9.69 -18.61
C ILE A 136 7.98 -8.56 -19.47
N GLN A 137 6.69 -8.64 -19.80
CA GLN A 137 5.98 -7.55 -20.47
C GLN A 137 5.84 -6.37 -19.53
N LEU A 138 6.16 -5.18 -20.04
CA LEU A 138 6.12 -3.94 -19.28
C LEU A 138 5.16 -2.95 -19.95
N THR A 139 4.27 -2.39 -19.14
CA THR A 139 3.42 -1.25 -19.54
C THR A 139 3.92 0.05 -18.90
N ARG A 140 3.22 1.15 -19.21
CA ARG A 140 3.47 2.49 -18.70
C ARG A 140 2.18 3.07 -18.14
N GLU A 141 2.26 3.67 -16.97
CA GLU A 141 1.18 4.40 -16.32
C GLU A 141 1.56 5.88 -16.15
N GLY A 142 0.67 6.67 -15.55
CA GLY A 142 0.83 8.12 -15.42
C GLY A 142 2.05 8.50 -14.61
N GLY A 143 2.71 9.57 -15.01
CA GLY A 143 3.92 10.08 -14.36
C GLY A 143 5.22 9.30 -14.65
N HIS A 144 5.16 8.16 -15.34
CA HIS A 144 6.36 7.43 -15.75
C HIS A 144 6.79 7.76 -17.18
N HIS A 145 8.09 7.96 -17.38
CA HIS A 145 8.66 8.17 -18.72
C HIS A 145 9.03 6.86 -19.44
N ARG A 146 9.22 5.77 -18.69
CA ARG A 146 9.59 4.44 -19.21
C ARG A 146 8.49 3.40 -18.99
N ARG A 147 8.45 2.39 -19.86
CA ARG A 147 7.66 1.16 -19.64
C ARG A 147 8.37 0.34 -18.56
N ARG A 148 7.85 0.36 -17.33
CA ARG A 148 8.50 -0.23 -16.14
C ARG A 148 7.54 -0.98 -15.23
N ILE A 149 6.31 -1.20 -15.69
CA ILE A 149 5.24 -1.76 -14.86
C ILE A 149 5.00 -3.19 -15.28
N ALA A 150 5.48 -4.11 -14.45
CA ALA A 150 5.27 -5.54 -14.63
C ALA A 150 3.83 -5.90 -14.24
N HIS A 151 3.14 -6.63 -15.11
CA HIS A 151 1.74 -7.03 -14.92
C HIS A 151 1.54 -8.54 -15.08
N ALA A 152 0.39 -9.03 -14.62
CA ALA A 152 0.02 -10.44 -14.74
C ALA A 152 -1.46 -10.61 -15.05
N GLY A 153 -1.78 -11.60 -15.88
CA GLY A 153 -3.16 -11.92 -16.28
C GLY A 153 -3.83 -10.76 -17.02
N GLY A 154 -3.05 -9.98 -17.79
CA GLY A 154 -3.48 -8.72 -18.36
C GLY A 154 -3.57 -7.63 -17.28
N ASP A 155 -4.74 -7.49 -16.67
CA ASP A 155 -5.08 -6.45 -15.70
C ASP A 155 -5.43 -7.01 -14.31
N ALA A 156 -4.87 -8.16 -13.94
CA ALA A 156 -5.16 -8.90 -12.72
C ALA A 156 -3.92 -9.09 -11.82
N THR A 157 -2.93 -8.18 -11.90
CA THR A 157 -1.63 -8.33 -11.23
C THR A 157 -1.75 -8.57 -9.72
N GLY A 158 -2.68 -7.87 -9.07
CA GLY A 158 -2.96 -8.00 -7.65
C GLY A 158 -3.48 -9.37 -7.26
N ALA A 159 -4.35 -9.97 -8.08
CA ALA A 159 -4.90 -11.29 -7.84
C ALA A 159 -3.79 -12.35 -7.90
N GLU A 160 -2.90 -12.26 -8.89
CA GLU A 160 -1.77 -13.17 -9.04
C GLU A 160 -0.75 -13.05 -7.91
N VAL A 161 -0.40 -11.83 -7.51
CA VAL A 161 0.51 -11.60 -6.38
C VAL A 161 -0.11 -12.08 -5.06
N SER A 162 -1.40 -11.84 -4.86
CA SER A 162 -2.13 -12.32 -3.68
C SER A 162 -2.12 -13.86 -3.63
N ARG A 163 -2.46 -14.52 -4.75
CA ARG A 163 -2.44 -15.98 -4.88
C ARG A 163 -1.09 -16.56 -4.49
N ALA A 164 0.00 -16.10 -5.10
CA ALA A 164 1.34 -16.60 -4.85
C ALA A 164 1.77 -16.44 -3.38
N LEU A 165 1.46 -15.30 -2.76
CA LEU A 165 1.81 -15.05 -1.35
C LEU A 165 0.98 -15.91 -0.39
N VAL A 166 -0.32 -16.05 -0.63
CA VAL A 166 -1.21 -16.88 0.19
C VAL A 166 -0.80 -18.35 0.10
N GLU A 167 -0.50 -18.85 -1.09
CA GLU A 167 0.01 -20.21 -1.29
C GLU A 167 1.32 -20.43 -0.54
N ALA A 168 2.27 -19.48 -0.64
CA ALA A 168 3.55 -19.58 0.06
C ALA A 168 3.43 -19.56 1.59
N VAL A 169 2.46 -18.82 2.12
CA VAL A 169 2.14 -18.77 3.57
C VAL A 169 1.55 -20.10 4.02
N ARG A 170 0.58 -20.63 3.27
CA ARG A 170 -0.04 -21.94 3.55
C ARG A 170 0.97 -23.09 3.44
N ALA A 171 1.80 -23.11 2.40
CA ALA A 171 2.80 -24.15 2.18
C ALA A 171 3.87 -24.20 3.29
N ARG A 172 4.19 -23.05 3.90
CA ARG A 172 5.10 -22.97 5.05
C ARG A 172 4.41 -23.25 6.40
N GLY A 173 3.09 -23.42 6.43
CA GLY A 173 2.34 -23.66 7.65
C GLY A 173 2.42 -22.51 8.66
N LEU A 174 2.53 -21.26 8.20
CA LEU A 174 2.51 -20.10 9.09
C LEU A 174 1.18 -20.05 9.84
N ARG A 175 1.21 -19.69 11.13
CA ARG A 175 0.00 -19.55 11.93
C ARG A 175 -0.76 -18.30 11.48
N THR A 176 -2.03 -18.48 11.13
CA THR A 176 -2.91 -17.40 10.67
C THR A 176 -4.20 -17.36 11.50
N ILE A 177 -4.66 -16.15 11.82
CA ILE A 177 -5.93 -15.89 12.49
C ILE A 177 -6.75 -15.02 11.55
N GLU A 178 -7.68 -15.64 10.83
CA GLU A 178 -8.61 -14.99 9.90
C GLU A 178 -9.87 -14.51 10.64
N ASN A 179 -10.64 -13.64 10.00
CA ASN A 179 -11.88 -13.06 10.56
C ASN A 179 -11.66 -12.38 11.92
N ALA A 180 -10.49 -11.79 12.11
CA ALA A 180 -10.01 -11.27 13.38
C ALA A 180 -9.76 -9.77 13.33
N LEU A 181 -10.61 -9.00 14.00
CA LEU A 181 -10.45 -7.56 14.15
C LEU A 181 -9.49 -7.26 15.30
N VAL A 182 -8.33 -6.68 15.01
CA VAL A 182 -7.43 -6.17 16.07
C VAL A 182 -8.06 -4.96 16.74
N LEU A 183 -8.13 -5.00 18.07
CA LEU A 183 -8.80 -3.99 18.88
C LEU A 183 -7.79 -2.92 19.34
N ASP A 184 -6.78 -3.32 20.12
CA ASP A 184 -5.76 -2.41 20.64
C ASP A 184 -4.36 -3.06 20.70
N LEU A 185 -3.33 -2.22 20.70
CA LEU A 185 -1.95 -2.66 20.94
C LEU A 185 -1.79 -2.92 22.43
N LEU A 186 -1.19 -4.05 22.75
CA LEU A 186 -0.67 -4.29 24.10
C LEU A 186 0.67 -3.56 24.23
N THR A 187 0.88 -2.91 25.36
CA THR A 187 2.15 -2.25 25.68
C THR A 187 2.67 -2.71 27.03
N ASP A 188 3.98 -2.86 27.17
CA ASP A 188 4.63 -3.09 28.46
C ASP A 188 4.68 -1.81 29.31
N ALA A 189 5.27 -1.89 30.50
CA ALA A 189 5.41 -0.77 31.44
C ALA A 189 6.29 0.38 30.89
N ASP A 190 7.17 0.10 29.92
CA ASP A 190 8.02 1.08 29.25
C ASP A 190 7.32 1.71 28.02
N GLY A 191 6.07 1.32 27.74
CA GLY A 191 5.31 1.75 26.57
C GLY A 191 5.76 1.11 25.25
N ARG A 192 6.53 0.01 25.31
CA ARG A 192 6.92 -0.76 24.11
C ARG A 192 5.80 -1.71 23.74
N THR A 193 5.71 -2.04 22.46
CA THR A 193 4.71 -2.99 21.97
C THR A 193 4.96 -4.38 22.56
N ALA A 194 3.90 -5.00 23.08
CA ALA A 194 3.90 -6.30 23.73
C ALA A 194 2.89 -7.27 23.10
N GLY A 195 2.27 -6.89 21.99
CA GLY A 195 1.30 -7.70 21.26
C GLY A 195 0.06 -6.92 20.85
N VAL A 196 -1.02 -7.66 20.62
CA VAL A 196 -2.34 -7.12 20.25
C VAL A 196 -3.45 -7.87 20.96
N THR A 197 -4.54 -7.17 21.27
CA THR A 197 -5.84 -7.81 21.51
C THR A 197 -6.63 -7.84 20.22
N LEU A 198 -7.45 -8.87 20.05
CA LEU A 198 -8.29 -9.03 18.88
C LEU A 198 -9.64 -9.66 19.24
N HIS A 199 -10.60 -9.48 18.36
CA HIS A 199 -11.90 -10.15 18.42
C HIS A 199 -12.06 -11.01 17.17
N VAL A 200 -12.26 -12.32 17.34
CA VAL A 200 -12.54 -13.23 16.22
C VAL A 200 -14.04 -13.26 15.99
N MET A 201 -14.46 -12.92 14.79
CA MET A 201 -15.87 -12.79 14.40
C MET A 201 -16.40 -14.15 13.96
N GLY A 202 -16.81 -15.02 14.91
CA GLY A 202 -17.71 -16.17 14.72
C GLY A 202 -17.38 -17.25 13.67
N GLU A 203 -16.32 -17.08 12.88
CA GLU A 203 -15.98 -17.89 11.70
C GLU A 203 -14.48 -18.26 11.72
N GLY A 204 -14.02 -18.84 12.83
CA GLY A 204 -12.61 -19.21 13.04
C GLY A 204 -12.40 -20.34 14.05
N GLN A 205 -11.15 -20.68 14.35
CA GLN A 205 -10.80 -21.71 15.36
C GLN A 205 -11.01 -21.24 16.80
N HIS A 206 -11.00 -19.93 17.01
CA HIS A 206 -11.21 -19.29 18.30
C HIS A 206 -12.41 -18.34 18.19
N ASP A 207 -13.19 -18.20 19.26
CA ASP A 207 -14.33 -17.27 19.32
C ASP A 207 -14.10 -16.22 20.40
N GLY A 208 -14.68 -15.04 20.20
CA GLY A 208 -14.60 -13.92 21.14
C GLY A 208 -13.23 -13.23 21.19
N VAL A 209 -12.92 -12.65 22.35
CA VAL A 209 -11.73 -11.82 22.55
C VAL A 209 -10.51 -12.70 22.86
N GLY A 210 -9.41 -12.43 22.17
CA GLY A 210 -8.11 -13.08 22.39
C GLY A 210 -6.95 -12.10 22.38
N ALA A 211 -5.76 -12.63 22.63
CA ALA A 211 -4.51 -11.88 22.59
C ALA A 211 -3.42 -12.64 21.84
N VAL A 212 -2.59 -11.90 21.09
CA VAL A 212 -1.30 -12.40 20.61
C VAL A 212 -0.22 -11.58 21.30
N HIS A 213 0.54 -12.22 22.19
CA HIS A 213 1.69 -11.64 22.85
C HIS A 213 2.90 -11.75 21.95
N ALA A 214 3.49 -10.60 21.61
CA ALA A 214 4.68 -10.55 20.78
C ALA A 214 5.47 -9.27 21.05
N PRO A 215 6.81 -9.35 21.17
CA PRO A 215 7.65 -8.17 21.34
C PRO A 215 7.68 -7.26 20.09
N VAL A 216 7.21 -7.76 18.94
CA VAL A 216 7.18 -7.03 17.67
C VAL A 216 5.79 -7.14 17.05
N VAL A 217 5.18 -5.99 16.75
CA VAL A 217 3.94 -5.87 15.97
C VAL A 217 4.23 -5.16 14.66
N VAL A 218 3.81 -5.75 13.54
CA VAL A 218 3.89 -5.14 12.21
C VAL A 218 2.48 -4.74 11.77
N LEU A 219 2.23 -3.44 11.61
CA LEU A 219 0.98 -2.94 11.06
C LEU A 219 1.05 -2.92 9.52
N ALA A 220 0.24 -3.75 8.88
CA ALA A 220 0.11 -3.90 7.44
C ALA A 220 -1.37 -3.92 7.01
N THR A 221 -2.18 -3.07 7.64
CA THR A 221 -3.65 -3.10 7.62
C THR A 221 -4.30 -2.50 6.37
N GLY A 222 -3.52 -2.00 5.41
CA GLY A 222 -4.04 -1.28 4.26
C GLY A 222 -4.44 0.17 4.58
N GLY A 223 -5.26 0.76 3.71
CA GLY A 223 -5.62 2.18 3.74
C GLY A 223 -6.93 2.47 4.47
N MET A 224 -7.47 3.67 4.20
CA MET A 224 -8.69 4.22 4.82
C MET A 224 -9.69 4.72 3.78
N GLY A 225 -9.78 4.09 2.60
CA GLY A 225 -10.66 4.54 1.52
C GLY A 225 -12.14 4.59 1.89
N GLN A 226 -12.58 3.74 2.83
CA GLN A 226 -13.97 3.63 3.27
C GLN A 226 -14.42 4.79 4.20
N VAL A 227 -13.61 5.84 4.37
CA VAL A 227 -14.07 7.11 4.95
C VAL A 227 -14.81 7.98 3.94
N PHE A 228 -14.72 7.64 2.64
CA PHE A 228 -15.45 8.29 1.55
C PHE A 228 -16.68 7.45 1.18
N SER A 229 -17.74 8.12 0.71
CA SER A 229 -18.99 7.46 0.29
C SER A 229 -18.75 6.47 -0.84
N ALA A 230 -17.98 6.87 -1.85
CA ALA A 230 -17.54 6.04 -2.96
C ALA A 230 -16.01 5.92 -2.96
N THR A 231 -15.52 4.72 -3.20
CA THR A 231 -14.07 4.43 -3.26
C THR A 231 -13.81 3.18 -4.06
N THR A 232 -12.63 3.03 -4.65
CA THR A 232 -12.24 1.73 -5.25
C THR A 232 -11.83 0.69 -4.22
N ASN A 233 -11.72 1.08 -2.94
CA ASN A 233 -11.23 0.21 -1.89
C ASN A 233 -12.30 -0.78 -1.43
N PRO A 234 -11.93 -2.02 -1.09
CA PRO A 234 -12.87 -2.96 -0.49
C PRO A 234 -13.34 -2.47 0.88
N SER A 235 -14.49 -3.00 1.33
CA SER A 235 -15.16 -2.64 2.59
C SER A 235 -14.28 -2.76 3.84
N VAL A 236 -13.21 -3.57 3.79
CA VAL A 236 -12.26 -3.74 4.89
C VAL A 236 -11.26 -2.60 5.06
N SER A 237 -11.18 -1.65 4.11
CA SER A 237 -10.18 -0.56 4.12
C SER A 237 -10.63 0.64 4.98
N THR A 238 -10.80 0.40 6.28
CA THR A 238 -11.42 1.32 7.25
C THR A 238 -10.43 2.12 8.09
N GLY A 239 -9.12 2.04 7.80
CA GLY A 239 -8.10 2.81 8.55
C GLY A 239 -7.77 2.26 9.94
N ASP A 240 -8.14 1.01 10.22
CA ASP A 240 -8.02 0.39 11.56
C ASP A 240 -6.61 0.49 12.15
N GLY A 241 -5.56 0.23 11.35
CA GLY A 241 -4.17 0.31 11.81
C GLY A 241 -3.69 1.73 12.09
N VAL A 242 -4.22 2.75 11.41
CA VAL A 242 -3.91 4.15 11.68
C VAL A 242 -4.57 4.57 13.00
N ALA A 243 -5.83 4.19 13.20
CA ALA A 243 -6.54 4.43 14.44
C ALA A 243 -5.87 3.72 15.64
N LEU A 244 -5.45 2.48 15.44
CA LEU A 244 -4.69 1.68 16.41
C LEU A 244 -3.38 2.36 16.81
N ALA A 245 -2.60 2.83 15.83
CA ALA A 245 -1.36 3.54 16.06
C ALA A 245 -1.57 4.86 16.83
N LEU A 246 -2.59 5.65 16.46
CA LEU A 246 -2.96 6.89 17.15
C LEU A 246 -3.33 6.64 18.63
N ARG A 247 -4.14 5.63 18.91
CA ARG A 247 -4.52 5.25 20.29
C ARG A 247 -3.32 4.84 21.12
N ALA A 248 -2.36 4.16 20.51
CA ALA A 248 -1.09 3.78 21.14
C ALA A 248 -0.10 4.94 21.29
N GLY A 249 -0.45 6.16 20.84
CA GLY A 249 0.42 7.34 20.93
C GLY A 249 1.51 7.41 19.85
N ALA A 250 1.42 6.60 18.80
CA ALA A 250 2.30 6.71 17.65
C ALA A 250 1.94 7.94 16.81
N GLU A 251 2.96 8.51 16.15
CA GLU A 251 2.76 9.63 15.24
C GLU A 251 2.24 9.13 13.89
N VAL A 252 1.27 9.87 13.34
CA VAL A 252 0.78 9.72 11.97
C VAL A 252 1.08 11.00 11.20
N SER A 253 1.14 10.90 9.88
CA SER A 253 1.43 12.05 9.01
C SER A 253 0.69 11.95 7.68
N ASP A 254 0.51 13.12 7.06
CA ASP A 254 0.08 13.26 5.66
C ASP A 254 -1.30 12.64 5.38
N LEU A 255 -2.17 12.54 6.41
CA LEU A 255 -3.52 11.95 6.31
C LEU A 255 -4.44 12.75 5.39
N GLU A 256 -4.16 14.03 5.21
CA GLU A 256 -4.84 14.92 4.28
C GLU A 256 -4.57 14.58 2.81
N PHE A 257 -3.52 13.81 2.51
CA PHE A 257 -3.17 13.41 1.15
C PHE A 257 -3.88 12.10 0.76
N VAL A 258 -5.13 12.24 0.34
CA VAL A 258 -5.89 11.16 -0.29
C VAL A 258 -5.83 11.31 -1.80
N GLN A 259 -5.36 10.27 -2.48
CA GLN A 259 -5.34 10.21 -3.93
C GLN A 259 -6.71 9.77 -4.44
N PHE A 260 -7.26 10.57 -5.35
CA PHE A 260 -8.41 10.21 -6.16
C PHE A 260 -7.91 9.61 -7.46
N HIS A 261 -8.33 8.39 -7.79
CA HIS A 261 -7.98 7.80 -9.08
C HIS A 261 -8.83 8.48 -10.17
N PRO A 262 -8.25 8.92 -11.30
CA PRO A 262 -9.00 9.70 -12.29
C PRO A 262 -10.12 8.92 -12.97
N THR A 263 -9.92 7.63 -13.19
CA THR A 263 -10.81 6.77 -13.98
C THR A 263 -11.43 5.67 -13.13
N VAL A 264 -12.45 6.01 -12.35
CA VAL A 264 -13.31 5.04 -11.65
C VAL A 264 -14.64 4.96 -12.41
N LEU A 265 -15.16 3.75 -12.58
CA LEU A 265 -16.39 3.52 -13.34
C LEU A 265 -17.55 4.28 -12.68
N PHE A 266 -18.14 5.22 -13.41
CA PHE A 266 -19.26 5.99 -12.89
C PHE A 266 -20.55 5.16 -12.99
N LEU A 267 -21.11 4.78 -11.84
CA LEU A 267 -22.34 3.99 -11.73
C LEU A 267 -23.58 4.82 -11.37
N GLY A 268 -23.43 6.15 -11.31
CA GLY A 268 -24.47 7.10 -10.92
C GLY A 268 -24.06 7.95 -9.71
N PRO A 269 -24.77 9.07 -9.46
CA PRO A 269 -24.44 10.00 -8.37
C PRO A 269 -24.67 9.42 -6.97
N ASP A 270 -25.59 8.45 -6.86
CA ASP A 270 -25.94 7.79 -5.59
C ASP A 270 -25.12 6.50 -5.33
N ALA A 271 -24.06 6.25 -6.12
CA ALA A 271 -23.22 5.07 -5.95
C ALA A 271 -22.42 5.15 -4.63
N GLU A 272 -22.53 4.12 -3.80
CA GLU A 272 -21.82 4.03 -2.52
C GLU A 272 -20.97 2.75 -2.43
N GLY A 273 -19.97 2.78 -1.55
CA GLY A 273 -19.08 1.66 -1.30
C GLY A 273 -18.03 1.45 -2.39
N GLN A 274 -17.69 0.18 -2.63
CA GLN A 274 -16.62 -0.18 -3.55
C GLN A 274 -17.04 -0.01 -5.02
N GLN A 275 -16.39 0.91 -5.73
CA GLN A 275 -16.59 1.16 -7.15
C GLN A 275 -15.54 0.42 -8.02
N PRO A 276 -15.91 -0.06 -9.22
CA PRO A 276 -14.95 -0.67 -10.14
C PRO A 276 -13.92 0.35 -10.66
N LEU A 277 -12.64 0.00 -10.51
CA LEU A 277 -11.54 0.77 -11.07
C LEU A 277 -11.37 0.47 -12.57
N VAL A 278 -11.14 1.50 -13.38
CA VAL A 278 -10.61 1.35 -14.74
C VAL A 278 -9.13 1.75 -14.71
N SER A 279 -8.25 0.75 -14.77
CA SER A 279 -6.79 0.91 -14.62
C SER A 279 -6.21 2.05 -15.46
N GLU A 280 -5.23 2.75 -14.89
CA GLU A 280 -4.41 3.73 -15.60
C GLU A 280 -3.67 3.12 -16.81
N ALA A 281 -3.42 1.81 -16.81
CA ALA A 281 -2.84 1.10 -17.94
C ALA A 281 -3.70 1.22 -19.23
N VAL A 282 -5.02 1.43 -19.12
CA VAL A 282 -5.90 1.68 -20.28
C VAL A 282 -5.51 3.00 -20.96
N ARG A 283 -5.21 4.05 -20.19
CA ARG A 283 -4.61 5.29 -20.72
C ARG A 283 -3.18 5.06 -21.19
N GLY A 284 -2.43 4.21 -20.49
CA GLY A 284 -1.08 3.74 -20.83
C GLY A 284 -0.95 3.21 -22.25
N GLU A 285 -1.94 2.45 -22.70
CA GLU A 285 -2.00 1.87 -24.05
C GLU A 285 -2.70 2.77 -25.08
N GLY A 286 -3.10 4.00 -24.69
CA GLY A 286 -3.54 5.05 -25.64
C GLY A 286 -5.00 5.48 -25.54
N ALA A 287 -5.75 5.09 -24.51
CA ALA A 287 -7.12 5.57 -24.32
C ALA A 287 -7.17 7.09 -24.07
N HIS A 288 -8.24 7.72 -24.54
CA HIS A 288 -8.41 9.18 -24.48
C HIS A 288 -9.46 9.58 -23.44
N LEU A 289 -9.17 10.63 -22.68
CA LEU A 289 -10.18 11.27 -21.82
C LEU A 289 -10.96 12.29 -22.65
N VAL A 290 -12.26 12.07 -22.80
CA VAL A 290 -13.16 12.89 -23.62
C VAL A 290 -14.40 13.30 -22.84
N ASP A 291 -14.96 14.44 -23.20
CA ASP A 291 -16.24 14.91 -22.68
C ASP A 291 -17.43 14.38 -23.51
N ALA A 292 -18.65 14.85 -23.19
CA ALA A 292 -19.87 14.43 -23.87
C ALA A 292 -19.91 14.81 -25.37
N ASP A 293 -19.18 15.85 -25.76
CA ASP A 293 -19.03 16.29 -27.15
C ASP A 293 -17.91 15.54 -27.90
N GLY A 294 -17.19 14.65 -27.20
CA GLY A 294 -16.06 13.90 -27.73
C GLY A 294 -14.75 14.69 -27.76
N VAL A 295 -14.66 15.83 -27.08
CA VAL A 295 -13.46 16.68 -27.05
C VAL A 295 -12.44 16.10 -26.07
N ARG A 296 -11.20 15.91 -26.54
CA ARG A 296 -10.06 15.50 -25.70
C ARG A 296 -9.57 16.67 -24.84
N PHE A 297 -10.07 16.78 -23.62
CA PHE A 297 -9.85 17.96 -22.76
C PHE A 297 -8.52 17.97 -22.01
N MET A 298 -7.78 16.85 -21.95
CA MET A 298 -6.47 16.81 -21.30
C MET A 298 -5.33 17.35 -22.18
N VAL A 299 -5.55 17.42 -23.50
CA VAL A 299 -4.57 17.98 -24.43
C VAL A 299 -4.35 19.46 -24.13
N GLY A 300 -3.09 19.87 -24.00
CA GLY A 300 -2.73 21.25 -23.67
C GLY A 300 -2.83 21.61 -22.18
N GLN A 301 -3.36 20.72 -21.32
CA GLN A 301 -3.36 20.91 -19.86
C GLN A 301 -2.04 20.49 -19.22
N HIS A 302 -1.40 19.46 -19.78
CA HIS A 302 -0.11 18.93 -19.34
C HIS A 302 0.59 18.29 -20.55
N GLU A 303 1.93 18.28 -20.56
CA GLU A 303 2.70 17.72 -21.68
C GLU A 303 2.43 16.21 -21.92
N LEU A 304 2.14 15.48 -20.84
CA LEU A 304 1.77 14.06 -20.88
C LEU A 304 0.28 13.80 -21.14
N ALA A 305 -0.56 14.84 -21.25
CA ALA A 305 -2.01 14.74 -21.45
C ALA A 305 -2.68 13.69 -20.52
N GLU A 306 -3.24 12.60 -21.06
CA GLU A 306 -3.89 11.53 -20.29
C GLU A 306 -2.93 10.75 -19.37
N LEU A 307 -1.61 10.84 -19.58
CA LEU A 307 -0.56 10.23 -18.75
C LEU A 307 0.08 11.21 -17.76
N ALA A 308 -0.51 12.40 -17.58
CA ALA A 308 -0.13 13.29 -16.49
C ALA A 308 -0.31 12.59 -15.11
N PRO A 309 0.37 13.07 -14.06
CA PRO A 309 0.14 12.62 -12.70
C PRO A 309 -1.34 12.60 -12.31
N ARG A 310 -1.74 11.61 -11.50
CA ARG A 310 -3.15 11.35 -11.17
C ARG A 310 -3.88 12.56 -10.59
N ASP A 311 -3.22 13.37 -9.76
CA ASP A 311 -3.85 14.55 -9.18
C ASP A 311 -4.15 15.62 -10.25
N ILE A 312 -3.30 15.77 -11.26
CA ILE A 312 -3.51 16.67 -12.41
C ILE A 312 -4.69 16.17 -13.24
N VAL A 313 -4.72 14.88 -13.58
CA VAL A 313 -5.78 14.29 -14.39
C VAL A 313 -7.12 14.33 -13.66
N ALA A 314 -7.16 13.95 -12.38
CA ALA A 314 -8.37 14.01 -11.57
C ALA A 314 -8.93 15.45 -11.49
N LYS A 315 -8.07 16.44 -11.23
CA LYS A 315 -8.47 17.87 -11.25
C LYS A 315 -8.95 18.32 -12.63
N GLY A 316 -8.33 17.81 -13.70
CA GLY A 316 -8.75 18.08 -15.08
C GLY A 316 -10.15 17.57 -15.38
N ILE A 317 -10.44 16.32 -14.99
CA ILE A 317 -11.77 15.72 -15.12
C ILE A 317 -12.80 16.53 -14.30
N THR A 318 -12.53 16.79 -13.02
CA THR A 318 -13.44 17.58 -12.17
C THR A 318 -13.68 18.98 -12.71
N ARG A 319 -12.64 19.66 -13.23
CA ARG A 319 -12.81 20.97 -13.86
C ARG A 319 -13.74 20.89 -15.06
N ARG A 320 -13.54 19.90 -15.94
CA ARG A 320 -14.39 19.74 -17.13
C ARG A 320 -15.84 19.42 -16.78
N MET A 321 -16.05 18.59 -15.75
CA MET A 321 -17.36 18.32 -15.17
C MET A 321 -18.06 19.59 -14.72
N LEU A 322 -17.37 20.46 -13.96
CA LEU A 322 -17.93 21.72 -13.49
C LEU A 322 -18.20 22.72 -14.63
N GLU A 323 -17.35 22.77 -15.66
CA GLU A 323 -17.55 23.63 -16.84
C GLU A 323 -18.79 23.26 -17.65
N GLN A 324 -19.14 21.97 -17.68
CA GLN A 324 -20.27 21.44 -18.47
C GLN A 324 -21.50 21.10 -17.64
N ASP A 325 -21.47 21.32 -16.31
CA ASP A 325 -22.51 20.86 -15.38
C ASP A 325 -22.82 19.36 -15.55
N ALA A 326 -21.75 18.56 -15.66
CA ALA A 326 -21.81 17.11 -15.92
C ALA A 326 -21.32 16.30 -14.71
N GLU A 327 -21.94 15.14 -14.47
CA GLU A 327 -21.61 14.27 -13.34
C GLU A 327 -20.41 13.33 -13.59
N HIS A 328 -20.03 13.14 -14.85
CA HIS A 328 -18.92 12.28 -15.24
C HIS A 328 -18.34 12.69 -16.60
N MET A 329 -17.17 12.16 -16.92
CA MET A 329 -16.54 12.24 -18.24
C MET A 329 -16.43 10.84 -18.85
N PHE A 330 -15.77 10.70 -19.99
CA PHE A 330 -15.59 9.42 -20.64
C PHE A 330 -14.12 9.06 -20.86
N LEU A 331 -13.81 7.78 -20.74
CA LEU A 331 -12.58 7.18 -21.23
C LEU A 331 -12.88 6.44 -22.54
N ASP A 332 -12.39 6.95 -23.67
CA ASP A 332 -12.59 6.37 -24.99
C ASP A 332 -11.39 5.50 -25.39
N ALA A 333 -11.59 4.18 -25.42
CA ALA A 333 -10.64 3.20 -25.93
C ALA A 333 -11.27 2.27 -26.98
N ARG A 334 -12.29 2.74 -27.73
CA ARG A 334 -12.95 1.94 -28.77
C ARG A 334 -11.99 1.50 -29.88
N HIS A 335 -10.94 2.28 -30.12
CA HIS A 335 -9.92 2.00 -31.13
C HIS A 335 -8.99 0.83 -30.78
N PHE A 336 -9.04 0.31 -29.53
CA PHE A 336 -8.25 -0.85 -29.11
C PHE A 336 -8.72 -2.15 -29.79
N GLY A 337 -9.99 -2.22 -30.21
CA GLY A 337 -10.59 -3.44 -30.75
C GLY A 337 -10.85 -4.51 -29.67
N ALA A 338 -11.58 -5.55 -30.02
CA ALA A 338 -12.01 -6.59 -29.08
C ALA A 338 -10.84 -7.39 -28.50
N GLU A 339 -9.86 -7.74 -29.34
CA GLU A 339 -8.72 -8.59 -28.95
C GLU A 339 -7.89 -7.97 -27.81
N MET A 340 -7.62 -6.67 -27.87
CA MET A 340 -6.89 -5.99 -26.79
C MET A 340 -7.70 -5.97 -25.49
N TRP A 341 -9.02 -5.73 -25.55
CA TRP A 341 -9.86 -5.78 -24.35
C TRP A 341 -9.92 -7.18 -23.74
N GLU A 342 -10.03 -8.22 -24.58
CA GLU A 342 -10.16 -9.61 -24.12
C GLU A 342 -8.85 -10.17 -23.55
N HIS A 343 -7.70 -9.76 -24.07
CA HIS A 343 -6.41 -10.27 -23.61
C HIS A 343 -5.70 -9.36 -22.62
N ARG A 344 -5.72 -8.04 -22.85
CA ARG A 344 -4.94 -7.08 -22.04
C ARG A 344 -5.73 -6.53 -20.85
N PHE A 345 -7.06 -6.41 -20.97
CA PHE A 345 -7.93 -5.83 -19.95
C PHE A 345 -9.17 -6.70 -19.63
N PRO A 346 -9.02 -8.04 -19.46
CA PRO A 346 -10.17 -8.94 -19.29
C PRO A 346 -11.01 -8.63 -18.05
N THR A 347 -10.38 -8.20 -16.95
CA THR A 347 -11.07 -7.89 -15.70
C THR A 347 -11.91 -6.64 -15.84
N ILE A 348 -11.35 -5.58 -16.44
CA ILE A 348 -12.06 -4.33 -16.70
C ILE A 348 -13.18 -4.56 -17.72
N LEU A 349 -12.92 -5.32 -18.79
CA LEU A 349 -13.94 -5.69 -19.78
C LEU A 349 -15.15 -6.37 -19.12
N ALA A 350 -14.89 -7.35 -18.25
CA ALA A 350 -15.92 -8.06 -17.52
C ALA A 350 -16.69 -7.12 -16.56
N ALA A 351 -15.98 -6.24 -15.84
CA ALA A 351 -16.60 -5.25 -14.95
C ALA A 351 -17.50 -4.28 -15.72
N CYS A 352 -17.03 -3.68 -16.81
CA CYS A 352 -17.84 -2.79 -17.65
C CYS A 352 -19.09 -3.50 -18.18
N ARG A 353 -18.95 -4.72 -18.71
CA ARG A 353 -20.08 -5.50 -19.26
C ARG A 353 -21.10 -5.90 -18.21
N ALA A 354 -20.65 -6.21 -16.98
CA ALA A 354 -21.55 -6.47 -15.85
C ALA A 354 -22.43 -5.26 -15.52
N HIS A 355 -21.99 -4.04 -15.84
CA HIS A 355 -22.73 -2.79 -15.71
C HIS A 355 -23.35 -2.31 -17.04
N GLY A 356 -23.46 -3.16 -18.05
CA GLY A 356 -24.12 -2.85 -19.33
C GLY A 356 -23.31 -1.93 -20.26
N ILE A 357 -22.02 -1.75 -20.01
CA ILE A 357 -21.10 -0.92 -20.80
C ILE A 357 -20.16 -1.84 -21.57
N ASP A 358 -20.17 -1.76 -22.89
CA ASP A 358 -19.22 -2.50 -23.74
C ASP A 358 -18.11 -1.55 -24.22
N PRO A 359 -16.90 -1.63 -23.63
CA PRO A 359 -15.83 -0.66 -23.90
C PRO A 359 -15.23 -0.80 -25.31
N VAL A 360 -15.52 -1.91 -26.01
CA VAL A 360 -15.18 -2.12 -27.42
C VAL A 360 -15.97 -1.18 -28.33
N THR A 361 -17.22 -0.89 -27.98
CA THR A 361 -18.16 -0.15 -28.85
C THR A 361 -18.56 1.21 -28.30
N LYS A 362 -18.41 1.44 -26.99
CA LYS A 362 -18.82 2.68 -26.30
C LYS A 362 -17.69 3.22 -25.41
N PRO A 363 -17.55 4.56 -25.27
CA PRO A 363 -16.70 5.14 -24.24
C PRO A 363 -17.17 4.74 -22.83
N ILE A 364 -16.23 4.58 -21.89
CA ILE A 364 -16.52 4.18 -20.52
C ILE A 364 -16.81 5.43 -19.69
N PRO A 365 -17.97 5.56 -19.03
CA PRO A 365 -18.25 6.67 -18.12
C PRO A 365 -17.35 6.58 -16.89
N VAL A 366 -16.65 7.66 -16.58
CA VAL A 366 -15.66 7.73 -15.49
C VAL A 366 -15.76 9.01 -14.69
N ALA A 367 -15.54 8.90 -13.38
CA ALA A 367 -15.40 10.03 -12.46
C ALA A 367 -14.23 9.79 -11.49
N PRO A 368 -13.61 10.84 -10.92
CA PRO A 368 -12.56 10.66 -9.94
C PRO A 368 -13.13 10.22 -8.57
N ASP A 369 -12.59 9.15 -8.00
CA ASP A 369 -13.00 8.62 -6.69
C ASP A 369 -11.81 8.27 -5.79
N ALA A 370 -12.03 8.28 -4.47
CA ALA A 370 -11.00 7.99 -3.49
C ALA A 370 -10.39 6.60 -3.71
N HIS A 371 -9.06 6.52 -3.80
CA HIS A 371 -8.37 5.30 -4.22
C HIS A 371 -7.22 4.91 -3.28
N TYR A 372 -6.38 5.86 -2.87
CA TYR A 372 -5.17 5.53 -2.12
C TYR A 372 -4.88 6.57 -1.03
N ALA A 373 -4.54 6.10 0.17
CA ALA A 373 -4.10 6.95 1.26
C ALA A 373 -2.57 7.09 1.20
N SER A 374 -2.09 8.30 0.91
CA SER A 374 -0.66 8.59 0.90
C SER A 374 -0.08 8.73 2.30
N GLY A 375 -0.90 9.23 3.23
CA GLY A 375 -0.57 9.31 4.64
C GLY A 375 -0.76 8.00 5.40
N GLY A 376 -0.30 8.00 6.64
CA GLY A 376 -0.49 6.87 7.54
C GLY A 376 0.39 6.95 8.78
N VAL A 377 0.69 5.79 9.35
CA VAL A 377 1.57 5.66 10.52
C VAL A 377 2.99 6.04 10.13
N ARG A 378 3.57 7.01 10.85
CA ARG A 378 4.91 7.50 10.56
C ARG A 378 5.95 6.45 10.96
N THR A 379 6.81 6.09 10.02
CA THR A 379 7.93 5.17 10.27
C THR A 379 9.27 5.93 10.37
N PRO A 380 10.24 5.43 11.16
CA PRO A 380 11.56 6.05 11.24
C PRO A 380 12.38 5.85 9.96
N ARG A 381 13.36 6.74 9.72
CA ARG A 381 14.31 6.63 8.60
C ARG A 381 15.03 5.29 8.60
N VAL A 382 15.10 4.69 7.43
CA VAL A 382 16.05 3.62 7.14
C VAL A 382 17.36 4.29 6.73
N ALA A 383 18.25 4.58 7.70
CA ALA A 383 19.59 5.03 7.35
C ALA A 383 20.29 3.97 6.47
N PRO A 384 21.00 4.32 5.39
CA PRO A 384 21.94 3.39 4.76
C PRO A 384 22.95 2.90 5.81
N PRO A 385 23.48 1.67 5.69
CA PRO A 385 24.45 1.19 6.66
C PRO A 385 25.62 2.18 6.74
N PRO A 386 26.09 2.58 7.95
CA PRO A 386 27.44 3.09 8.03
C PRO A 386 28.38 1.98 7.57
N CYS A 387 29.48 2.36 6.91
CA CYS A 387 30.63 1.54 6.55
C CYS A 387 30.88 0.37 7.55
N PRO A 388 31.39 -0.82 7.13
CA PRO A 388 31.29 -2.10 7.85
C PRO A 388 31.88 -2.21 9.28
N ALA A 389 32.31 -1.13 9.92
CA ALA A 389 33.10 -1.15 11.13
C ALA A 389 32.52 -0.41 12.35
N CYS A 390 31.26 0.05 12.37
CA CYS A 390 30.73 0.74 13.56
C CYS A 390 29.26 0.42 13.87
N THR A 391 29.04 -0.46 14.85
CA THR A 391 27.77 -0.65 15.54
C THR A 391 27.57 0.41 16.62
N ARG A 392 26.54 1.25 16.51
CA ARG A 392 26.00 1.98 17.68
C ARG A 392 24.48 2.11 17.65
N ALA A 393 23.92 1.93 18.84
CA ALA A 393 22.50 1.78 19.19
C ALA A 393 21.72 3.09 19.28
N GLY A 394 20.39 2.98 19.21
CA GLY A 394 19.42 4.01 19.64
C GLY A 394 18.03 3.83 19.03
N SER A 395 17.07 3.33 19.81
CA SER A 395 15.64 3.50 19.54
C SER A 395 15.20 4.81 20.18
N SER A 396 15.01 5.84 19.37
CA SER A 396 14.39 7.09 19.78
C SER A 396 13.56 7.62 18.61
N LEU A 397 12.28 7.87 18.87
CA LEU A 397 11.32 8.54 18.00
C LEU A 397 11.79 9.95 17.61
N HIS A 398 12.83 10.14 16.79
CA HIS A 398 13.25 11.47 16.32
C HIS A 398 13.74 11.42 14.85
N ARG A 399 13.02 12.17 13.98
CA ARG A 399 13.21 12.50 12.54
C ARG A 399 13.13 11.30 11.55
N ARG A 400 11.97 11.07 10.91
CA ARG A 400 11.34 11.65 9.68
C ARG A 400 11.59 10.78 8.43
N ALA A 401 10.71 9.87 8.02
CA ALA A 401 10.74 9.31 6.66
C ALA A 401 9.33 9.26 6.07
N ARG A 402 9.24 9.43 4.74
CA ARG A 402 8.02 9.32 3.94
C ARG A 402 8.24 8.23 2.90
N ALA A 403 7.46 7.16 2.92
CA ALA A 403 7.50 6.16 1.87
C ALA A 403 6.12 6.11 1.24
N ASN A 404 6.02 6.68 0.03
CA ASN A 404 4.79 6.73 -0.73
C ASN A 404 5.08 6.17 -2.12
N ASP A 405 4.68 4.92 -2.34
CA ASP A 405 4.40 4.35 -3.65
C ASP A 405 3.73 2.99 -3.44
N SER A 406 2.76 2.69 -4.28
CA SER A 406 1.96 1.47 -4.20
C SER A 406 2.84 0.22 -4.36
N LEU A 407 2.49 -0.82 -3.59
CA LEU A 407 3.01 -2.20 -3.62
C LEU A 407 4.48 -2.44 -3.20
N THR A 408 5.31 -1.40 -3.01
CA THR A 408 6.76 -1.59 -2.81
C THR A 408 7.34 -1.31 -1.39
N PRO A 409 6.75 -0.48 -0.48
CA PRO A 409 7.49 0.04 0.68
C PRO A 409 7.62 -0.90 1.89
N ALA A 410 6.95 -2.06 1.91
CA ALA A 410 6.94 -2.94 3.10
C ALA A 410 8.23 -3.75 3.35
N ARG A 411 9.20 -3.72 2.43
CA ARG A 411 10.29 -4.73 2.36
C ARG A 411 11.57 -4.34 3.09
N GLY A 412 11.89 -3.04 3.17
CA GLY A 412 13.13 -2.53 3.77
C GLY A 412 13.12 -2.47 5.30
N CYS A 413 11.97 -2.16 5.90
CA CYS A 413 11.84 -1.99 7.36
C CYS A 413 12.06 -3.30 8.13
N LEU A 414 11.63 -4.44 7.59
CA LEU A 414 11.56 -5.69 8.33
C LEU A 414 12.90 -6.42 8.47
N ARG A 415 13.71 -6.48 7.40
CA ARG A 415 15.05 -7.12 7.44
C ARG A 415 15.93 -6.52 8.56
N ARG A 416 15.74 -5.22 8.84
CA ARG A 416 16.53 -4.44 9.81
C ARG A 416 15.94 -4.46 11.22
N ALA A 417 14.65 -4.72 11.38
CA ALA A 417 14.04 -5.01 12.68
C ALA A 417 14.47 -6.40 13.19
N ILE A 418 14.46 -7.40 12.30
CA ILE A 418 14.91 -8.78 12.57
C ILE A 418 16.38 -8.83 12.99
N ALA A 419 17.27 -8.13 12.28
CA ALA A 419 18.70 -8.05 12.63
C ALA A 419 18.93 -7.39 14.01
N ARG A 420 18.12 -6.39 14.37
CA ARG A 420 18.20 -5.70 15.67
C ARG A 420 17.64 -6.53 16.83
N HIS A 421 16.63 -7.39 16.57
CA HIS A 421 16.08 -8.29 17.57
C HIS A 421 17.05 -9.44 17.92
N ARG A 422 17.69 -10.06 16.92
CA ARG A 422 18.74 -11.08 17.15
C ARG A 422 19.93 -10.55 17.95
N ALA A 423 20.34 -9.30 17.72
CA ALA A 423 21.42 -8.67 18.50
C ALA A 423 21.04 -8.41 19.97
N ARG A 424 19.76 -8.23 20.29
CA ARG A 424 19.26 -8.04 21.67
C ARG A 424 19.01 -9.36 22.39
N ALA A 425 18.54 -10.40 21.70
CA ALA A 425 18.33 -11.72 22.29
C ALA A 425 19.64 -12.43 22.68
N LEU A 426 20.78 -12.06 22.06
CA LEU A 426 22.12 -12.56 22.41
C LEU A 426 22.83 -11.78 23.52
N ALA A 427 22.28 -10.63 23.95
CA ALA A 427 22.84 -9.84 25.04
C ALA A 427 22.13 -10.17 26.35
N GLY A 428 22.54 -11.27 27.00
CA GLY A 428 22.19 -11.56 28.39
C GLY A 428 22.71 -10.49 29.38
N PRO A 429 22.29 -10.53 30.65
CA PRO A 429 22.49 -9.43 31.59
C PRO A 429 23.97 -9.28 31.94
N CYS A 430 24.63 -8.28 31.36
CA CYS A 430 25.96 -7.91 31.78
C CYS A 430 25.85 -7.05 33.05
N ASN A 431 25.99 -7.72 34.20
CA ASN A 431 26.26 -7.08 35.47
C ASN A 431 27.50 -6.18 35.35
N ALA A 432 27.33 -4.87 35.57
CA ALA A 432 28.41 -4.00 35.99
C ALA A 432 27.83 -2.86 36.83
N ARG A 433 27.88 -3.02 38.16
CA ARG A 433 28.02 -1.89 39.07
C ARG A 433 29.38 -1.24 38.81
N VAL A 434 29.47 0.09 38.87
CA VAL A 434 30.42 0.86 39.71
C VAL A 434 30.14 2.36 39.49
N ALA A 435 30.01 3.06 40.63
CA ALA A 435 30.00 4.51 40.91
C ALA A 435 28.85 5.35 40.34
#